data_AF-A0A368VI15-F1
#
_entry.id   AF-A0A368VI15-F1
#
_cell.length_a   1.000
_cell.length_b   1.000
_cell.length_c   1.000
_cell.angle_alpha   90.00
_cell.angle_beta   90.00
_cell.angle_gamma   90.00
#
_symmetry.space_group_name_H-M   'P 1'
#
loop_
_entity.id
_entity.type
_entity.pdbx_description
1 polymer ?
#
loop_
_entity_poly.entity_id
_entity_poly.type
_entity_poly.pdbx_seq_one_letter_code
_entity_poly.pdbx_strand_id
1 'polypeptide(L)' 'MKFKQSVGQNQRIERITTSHLVVGIDMAKEVHVAQATNFRGIVLSRN' A
#
# COMPACT_ATOMS: atom_id res chain seq x y z
N MET A 1 -6.79 17.85 -22.10
CA MET A 1 -7.17 17.61 -20.69
C MET A 1 -5.90 17.38 -19.87
N LYS A 2 -5.70 18.08 -18.75
CA LYS A 2 -4.53 17.85 -17.89
C LYS A 2 -4.68 16.48 -17.22
N PHE A 3 -3.99 15.47 -17.74
CA PHE A 3 -3.79 14.19 -17.07
C PHE A 3 -2.97 14.45 -15.79
N LYS A 4 -3.66 14.76 -14.68
CA LYS A 4 -3.00 14.83 -13.38
C LYS A 4 -2.59 13.40 -13.02
N GLN A 5 -1.30 13.18 -12.85
CA GLN A 5 -0.71 11.91 -12.43
C GLN A 5 -1.38 11.31 -11.16
N SER A 6 -1.98 12.19 -10.33
CA SER A 6 -2.81 11.81 -9.18
C SER A 6 -4.04 10.96 -9.54
N VAL A 7 -4.66 11.16 -10.71
CA VAL A 7 -5.83 10.39 -11.15
C VAL A 7 -5.43 8.96 -11.48
N GLY A 8 -4.28 8.77 -12.13
CA GLY A 8 -3.75 7.43 -12.46
C GLY A 8 -3.31 6.64 -11.23
N GLN A 9 -2.78 7.32 -10.20
CA GLN A 9 -2.51 6.70 -8.89
C GLN A 9 -3.80 6.31 -8.17
N ASN A 10 -4.81 7.18 -8.15
CA ASN A 10 -6.10 6.86 -7.55
C ASN A 10 -6.78 5.67 -8.25
N GLN A 11 -6.72 5.57 -9.59
CA GLN A 11 -7.22 4.40 -10.34
C GLN A 11 -6.47 3.08 -10.06
N ARG A 12 -5.21 3.14 -9.61
CA ARG A 12 -4.46 1.94 -9.18
C ARG A 12 -4.83 1.54 -7.75
N ILE A 13 -5.05 2.51 -6.87
CA ILE A 13 -5.57 2.28 -5.51
C ILE A 13 -6.99 1.69 -5.56
N GLU A 14 -7.83 2.15 -6.50
CA GLU A 14 -9.19 1.60 -6.71
C GLU A 14 -9.21 0.11 -7.08
N ARG A 15 -8.10 -0.45 -7.58
CA ARG A 15 -7.99 -1.90 -7.87
C ARG A 15 -7.63 -2.75 -6.64
N ILE A 16 -7.26 -2.12 -5.52
CA ILE A 16 -6.98 -2.83 -4.27
C ILE A 16 -8.32 -3.16 -3.63
N THR A 17 -8.67 -4.44 -3.67
CA THR A 17 -9.91 -4.96 -3.07
C THR A 17 -9.66 -5.56 -1.69
N THR A 18 -10.72 -6.01 -1.02
CA THR A 18 -10.67 -6.72 0.26
C THR A 18 -9.81 -7.98 0.26
N SER A 19 -9.56 -8.58 -0.91
CA SER A 19 -8.72 -9.77 -1.06
C SER A 19 -7.23 -9.45 -1.26
N HIS A 20 -6.87 -8.17 -1.35
CA HIS A 20 -5.48 -7.75 -1.54
C HIS A 20 -4.81 -7.43 -0.21
N LEU A 21 -3.57 -7.88 -0.08
CA LEU A 21 -2.67 -7.50 1.01
C LEU A 21 -1.72 -6.41 0.52
N VAL A 22 -1.61 -5.31 1.27
CA VAL A 22 -0.64 -4.25 1.01
C VAL A 22 0.56 -4.47 1.93
N VAL A 23 1.76 -4.53 1.35
CA VAL A 23 3.00 -4.70 2.11
C VAL A 23 3.91 -3.51 1.84
N GLY A 24 4.19 -2.73 2.88
CA GLY A 24 5.20 -1.67 2.87
C GLY A 24 6.54 -2.22 3.36
N ILE A 25 7.61 -2.03 2.59
CA ILE A 25 8.96 -2.47 2.93
C ILE A 25 9.87 -1.25 3.01
N ASP A 26 10.59 -1.10 4.11
CA ASP A 26 11.62 -0.09 4.29
C ASP A 26 13.00 -0.73 4.09
N MET A 27 13.60 -0.46 2.93
CA MET A 27 14.89 -1.03 2.51
C MET A 27 16.09 -0.19 2.95
N ALA A 28 15.89 1.00 3.51
CA ALA A 28 16.98 1.93 3.85
C ALA A 28 17.55 1.70 5.26
N LYS A 29 17.02 0.73 6.01
CA LYS A 29 17.43 0.42 7.38
C LYS A 29 18.42 -0.74 7.42
N GLU A 30 19.32 -0.74 8.41
CA GLU A 30 20.24 -1.86 8.68
C GLU A 30 19.50 -3.20 8.84
N VAL A 31 18.27 -3.14 9.35
CA VAL A 31 17.33 -4.26 9.40
C VAL A 31 16.14 -3.92 8.52
N HIS A 32 15.83 -4.79 7.55
CA HIS A 32 14.64 -4.63 6.73
C HIS A 32 13.38 -4.74 7.59
N VAL A 33 12.57 -3.67 7.59
CA VAL A 33 11.28 -3.64 8.29
C VAL A 33 10.18 -3.75 7.25
N ALA A 34 9.28 -4.70 7.44
CA ALA A 34 8.10 -4.88 6.61
C ALA A 34 6.82 -4.76 7.45
N GLN A 35 5.80 -4.12 6.90
CA GLN A 35 4.49 -4.01 7.51
C GLN A 35 3.40 -4.41 6.52
N ALA A 36 2.50 -5.28 6.98
CA ALA A 36 1.35 -5.73 6.22
C ALA A 36 0.08 -5.03 6.69
N THR A 37 -0.65 -4.42 5.76
CA THR A 37 -1.94 -3.76 5.99
C THR A 37 -2.99 -4.25 5.00
N ASN A 38 -4.25 -4.22 5.42
CA ASN A 38 -5.35 -4.43 4.47
C ASN A 38 -5.60 -3.14 3.65
N PHE A 39 -6.48 -3.24 2.64
CA PHE A 39 -6.88 -2.11 1.79
C PHE A 39 -7.43 -0.88 2.56
N ARG A 40 -7.89 -1.05 3.80
CA ARG A 40 -8.36 0.04 4.69
C ARG A 40 -7.25 0.65 5.55
N GLY A 41 -6.00 0.19 5.40
CA GLY A 41 -4.86 0.61 6.19
C GLY A 41 -4.78 -0.03 7.58
N ILE A 42 -5.60 -1.05 7.87
CA ILE A 42 -5.53 -1.77 9.15
C ILE A 42 -4.32 -2.70 9.11
N VAL A 43 -3.43 -2.56 10.10
CA VAL A 43 -2.27 -3.42 10.28
C VAL A 43 -2.72 -4.83 10.63
N LEU A 44 -2.29 -5.81 9.83
CA LEU A 44 -2.60 -7.23 10.04
C LEU A 44 -1.54 -7.93 10.90
N SER A 45 -0.39 -7.29 11.10
CA SER A 45 0.58 -7.71 12.11
C SER A 45 0.01 -7.39 13.50
N ARG A 46 -0.29 -8.44 14.25
CA ARG A 46 -0.64 -8.38 15.67
C ARG A 46 0.38 -9.26 16.37
N ASN A 47 1.17 -8.66 17.27
CA ASN A 47 2.06 -9.37 18.18
C ASN A 47 1.26 -10.20 19.17
#